data_AF-A0A845QXA4-F1
#
_entry.id   AF-A0A845QXA4-F1
#
_cell.length_a   1.000
_cell.length_b   1.000
_cell.length_c   1.000
_cell.angle_alpha   90.00
_cell.angle_beta   90.00
_cell.angle_gamma   90.00
#
_symmetry.space_group_name_H-M   'P 1'
#
loop_
_entity.id
_entity.type
_entity.pdbx_description
1 polymer ?
#
loop_
_entity_poly.entity_id
_entity_poly.type
_entity_poly.pdbx_seq_one_letter_code
_entity_poly.pdbx_strand_id
1 'polypeptide(L)'
;MSDTGRMVSTGVPKGFSDLFGVRKRDGKAFFIEVKNEKGRTSKYQDNFLRKMKENGAIVGVARSGSEAIKIIKEEIQQSFS
;
A
#
# COMPACT_ATOMS: atom_id res chain seq x y z
N MET A 1 9.54 11.62 -12.51
CA MET A 1 8.98 12.98 -12.36
C MET A 1 9.25 13.71 -13.67
N SER A 2 8.35 14.58 -14.14
CA SER A 2 8.67 15.44 -15.29
C SER A 2 9.36 16.72 -14.82
N ASP A 3 10.13 17.34 -15.70
CA ASP A 3 10.96 18.53 -15.42
C ASP A 3 10.15 19.79 -15.05
N THR A 4 8.82 19.71 -14.98
CA THR A 4 7.90 20.78 -14.56
C THR A 4 7.22 20.50 -13.21
N GLY A 5 7.63 19.44 -12.49
CA GLY A 5 7.00 19.06 -11.22
C GLY A 5 5.60 18.45 -11.35
N ARG A 6 5.10 18.25 -12.58
CA ARG A 6 3.84 17.53 -12.80
C ARG A 6 4.03 16.03 -12.57
N MET A 7 3.14 15.45 -11.75
CA MET A 7 2.97 14.02 -11.62
C MET A 7 2.67 13.44 -13.01
N VAL A 8 3.65 12.73 -13.56
CA VAL A 8 3.45 11.87 -14.72
C VAL A 8 2.53 10.75 -14.24
N SER A 9 1.35 10.57 -14.84
CA SER A 9 0.51 9.41 -14.53
C SER A 9 1.25 8.17 -15.01
N THR A 10 1.91 7.46 -14.11
CA THR A 10 2.78 6.29 -14.36
C THR A 10 1.99 5.05 -14.84
N GLY A 11 0.79 5.21 -15.38
CA GLY A 11 -0.12 4.13 -15.81
C GLY A 11 -0.81 3.39 -14.65
N VAL A 12 -0.45 3.68 -13.39
CA VAL A 12 -1.04 3.03 -12.22
C VAL A 12 -2.37 3.68 -11.83
N PRO A 13 -3.34 2.89 -11.31
CA PRO A 13 -4.64 3.40 -10.93
C PRO A 13 -4.56 4.42 -9.80
N LYS A 14 -5.56 5.30 -9.71
CA LYS A 14 -5.67 6.26 -8.61
C LYS A 14 -5.75 5.51 -7.27
N GLY A 15 -4.92 5.92 -6.31
CA GLY A 15 -4.86 5.30 -4.98
C GLY A 15 -3.91 4.10 -4.88
N PHE A 16 -3.11 3.84 -5.92
CA PHE A 16 -2.03 2.86 -5.85
C PHE A 16 -1.06 3.15 -4.70
N SER A 17 -0.64 2.10 -4.00
CA SER A 17 0.18 2.19 -2.79
C SER A 17 1.62 2.63 -3.04
N ASP A 18 2.24 3.26 -2.04
CA ASP A 18 3.61 3.76 -2.10
C ASP A 18 4.66 2.64 -2.18
N LEU A 19 4.46 1.55 -1.42
CA LEU A 19 5.33 0.38 -1.42
C LEU A 19 4.58 -0.83 -1.96
N PHE A 20 5.22 -1.58 -2.84
CA PHE A 20 4.62 -2.78 -3.43
C PHE A 20 5.71 -3.78 -3.84
N GLY A 21 5.31 -5.04 -4.00
CA GLY A 21 6.21 -6.09 -4.46
C GLY A 21 5.65 -7.48 -4.23
N VAL A 22 6.54 -8.47 -4.28
CA VAL A 22 6.21 -9.89 -4.09
C VAL A 22 7.06 -10.46 -2.97
N ARG A 23 6.42 -11.12 -2.00
CA ARG A 23 7.10 -11.75 -0.88
C ARG A 23 7.74 -13.06 -1.34
N LYS A 24 9.07 -13.14 -1.27
CA LYS A 24 9.86 -14.25 -1.85
C LYS A 24 9.46 -15.65 -1.36
N ARG A 25 9.06 -15.80 -0.09
CA ARG A 25 8.81 -17.13 0.51
C ARG A 25 7.59 -17.85 -0.05
N ASP A 26 6.62 -17.11 -0.57
CA ASP A 26 5.32 -17.67 -0.96
C ASP A 26 4.66 -16.96 -2.15
N GLY A 27 5.36 -16.02 -2.79
CA GLY A 27 4.88 -15.35 -3.99
C GLY A 27 3.70 -14.39 -3.77
N LYS A 28 3.27 -14.15 -2.52
CA LYS A 28 2.18 -13.21 -2.25
C LYS A 28 2.59 -11.80 -2.63
N ALA A 29 1.75 -11.14 -3.42
CA ALA A 29 1.86 -9.70 -3.65
C ALA A 29 1.61 -8.94 -2.34
N PHE A 30 2.25 -7.79 -2.18
CA PHE A 30 1.94 -6.85 -1.10
C PHE A 30 1.81 -5.42 -1.62
N PHE A 31 0.98 -4.63 -0.92
CA PHE A 31 0.73 -3.22 -1.19
C PHE A 31 0.59 -2.47 0.13
N ILE A 32 1.48 -1.50 0.39
CA ILE A 32 1.53 -0.75 1.65
C ILE A 32 1.49 0.73 1.34
N GLU A 33 0.50 1.40 1.93
CA GLU A 33 0.41 2.85 1.94
C GLU A 33 1.22 3.41 3.11
N VAL A 34 2.04 4.43 2.89
CA VAL A 34 2.86 5.05 3.92
C VAL A 34 2.25 6.38 4.36
N LYS A 35 2.01 6.55 5.65
CA LYS A 35 1.48 7.80 6.24
C LYS A 35 2.36 8.28 7.38
N ASN A 36 2.43 9.59 7.58
CA ASN A 36 2.94 10.13 8.85
C ASN A 36 1.95 9.85 9.99
N GLU A 37 2.27 10.22 11.24
CA GLU A 37 1.44 9.93 12.43
C GLU A 37 -0.03 10.33 12.34
N LYS A 38 -0.33 11.46 11.68
CA LYS A 38 -1.70 12.02 11.57
C LYS A 38 -2.36 11.73 10.22
N GLY A 39 -1.59 11.20 9.26
CA GLY A 39 -2.03 10.98 7.90
C GLY A 39 -3.13 9.94 7.85
N ARG A 40 -4.14 10.22 7.02
CA ARG A 40 -5.26 9.33 6.72
C ARG A 40 -5.19 8.92 5.26
N THR A 41 -5.62 7.70 4.98
CA THR A 41 -5.87 7.24 3.62
C THR A 41 -6.98 8.07 2.99
N SER A 42 -6.90 8.24 1.67
CA SER A 42 -8.03 8.76 0.88
C SER A 42 -8.97 7.63 0.48
N LYS A 43 -10.22 7.96 0.15
CA LYS A 43 -11.21 7.00 -0.37
C LYS A 43 -10.70 6.12 -1.53
N TYR A 44 -9.79 6.65 -2.36
CA TYR A 44 -9.23 5.90 -3.47
C TYR A 44 -8.19 4.88 -3.00
N GLN A 45 -7.39 5.24 -1.99
CA GLN A 45 -6.40 4.35 -1.37
C GLN A 45 -7.10 3.23 -0.59
N ASP A 46 -8.14 3.56 0.19
CA ASP A 46 -8.93 2.54 0.90
C ASP A 46 -9.54 1.54 -0.07
N ASN A 47 -10.15 2.03 -1.16
CA ASN A 47 -10.72 1.19 -2.20
C ASN A 47 -9.66 0.31 -2.91
N PHE A 48 -8.47 0.86 -3.17
CA PHE A 48 -7.38 0.09 -3.77
C PHE A 48 -6.89 -1.03 -2.84
N LEU A 49 -6.58 -0.70 -1.58
CA LEU A 49 -6.12 -1.66 -0.58
C LEU A 49 -7.16 -2.75 -0.34
N ARG A 50 -8.45 -2.39 -0.24
CA ARG A 50 -9.55 -3.35 -0.10
C ARG A 50 -9.58 -4.33 -1.27
N LYS A 51 -9.53 -3.84 -2.51
CA LYS A 51 -9.51 -4.70 -3.71
C LYS A 51 -8.30 -5.62 -3.75
N MET A 52 -7.12 -5.12 -3.38
CA MET A 52 -5.90 -5.95 -3.35
C MET A 52 -5.99 -7.03 -2.27
N LYS A 53 -6.55 -6.71 -1.09
CA LYS A 53 -6.83 -7.68 -0.02
C LYS A 53 -7.80 -8.77 -0.49
N GLU A 54 -8.88 -8.39 -1.15
CA GLU A 54 -9.87 -9.32 -1.73
C GLU A 54 -9.23 -10.27 -2.76
N ASN A 55 -8.18 -9.83 -3.47
CA ASN A 55 -7.40 -10.66 -4.40
C ASN A 55 -6.25 -11.45 -3.73
N GLY A 56 -6.23 -11.51 -2.38
CA GLY A 56 -5.25 -12.30 -1.64
C GLY A 56 -3.89 -11.63 -1.42
N ALA A 57 -3.75 -10.34 -1.73
CA ALA A 57 -2.53 -9.60 -1.44
C ALA A 57 -2.44 -9.23 0.05
N ILE A 58 -1.21 -9.07 0.54
CA ILE A 58 -0.94 -8.52 1.86
C ILE A 58 -1.06 -6.99 1.76
N VAL A 59 -1.93 -6.38 2.57
CA VAL A 59 -2.14 -4.94 2.53
C VAL A 59 -2.04 -4.30 3.90
N GLY A 60 -1.68 -3.02 3.95
CA GLY A 60 -1.75 -2.25 5.19
C GLY A 60 -1.33 -0.80 5.03
N VAL A 61 -1.59 -0.02 6.07
CA VAL A 61 -1.05 1.34 6.23
C VAL A 61 0.10 1.26 7.22
N ALA A 62 1.27 1.76 6.84
CA ALA A 62 2.44 1.83 7.69
C ALA A 62 2.79 3.27 8.03
N ARG A 63 3.21 3.52 9.28
CA ARG A 63 3.72 4.81 9.75
C ARG A 63 5.22 4.82 9.98
N SER A 64 5.88 3.70 9.72
CA SER A 64 7.32 3.53 9.81
C SER A 64 7.79 2.34 8.98
N GLY A 65 9.10 2.26 8.70
CA GLY A 65 9.68 1.11 8.01
C GLY A 65 9.54 -0.20 8.80
N SER A 66 9.64 -0.15 10.13
CA SER A 66 9.46 -1.32 11.00
C SER A 66 8.02 -1.85 10.93
N GLU A 67 7.03 -0.97 10.91
CA GLU A 67 5.63 -1.36 10.74
C GLU A 67 5.36 -1.98 9.38
N ALA A 68 5.93 -1.42 8.29
CA ALA A 68 5.84 -2.01 6.96
C ALA A 68 6.41 -3.44 6.93
N ILE A 69 7.58 -3.66 7.55
CA ILE A 69 8.18 -5.00 7.68
C ILE A 69 7.26 -5.92 8.47
N LYS A 70 6.66 -5.44 9.57
CA LYS A 70 5.75 -6.21 10.41
C LYS A 70 4.51 -6.66 9.63
N ILE A 71 3.88 -5.77 8.86
CA ILE A 71 2.74 -6.08 7.99
C ILE A 71 3.09 -7.22 7.02
N ILE A 72 4.26 -7.16 6.36
CA ILE A 72 4.69 -8.18 5.40
C ILE A 72 5.01 -9.51 6.08
N LYS A 73 5.60 -9.50 7.29
CA LYS A 73 6.01 -10.74 7.98
C LYS A 73 4.86 -11.45 8.68
N GLU A 74 3.99 -10.69 9.32
CA GLU A 74 2.95 -11.19 10.24
C GLU A 74 1.54 -11.17 9.63
N GLU A 75 1.34 -10.58 8.45
CA GLU A 75 0.03 -10.48 7.79
C GLU A 75 -1.05 -9.85 8.69
N ILE A 76 -0.67 -8.80 9.42
CA ILE A 76 -1.58 -8.12 10.35
C ILE A 76 -2.82 -7.66 9.58
N GLN A 77 -3.98 -8.22 9.94
CA GLN A 77 -5.24 -7.80 9.34
C GLN A 77 -5.60 -6.41 9.87
N GLN A 78 -5.47 -5.40 9.00
CA GLN A 78 -6.08 -4.11 9.27
C GLN A 78 -7.54 -4.13 8.81
N SER A 79 -8.43 -3.73 9.70
CA SER A 79 -9.82 -3.42 9.38
C SER A 79 -9.87 -2.04 8.76
N PHE A 80 -10.32 -1.96 7.51
CA PHE A 80 -10.63 -0.70 6.86
C PHE A 80 -12.09 -0.38 7.15
N SER A 81 -12.35 0.79 7.75
CA SER A 81 -13.69 1.32 8.01
C SER A 81 -14.28 1.97 6.77
#